data_AF-E9GAJ4-F1
#
_entry.id   AF-E9GAJ4-F1
#
_cell.length_a   1.000
_cell.length_b   1.000
_cell.length_c   1.000
_cell.angle_alpha   90.00
_cell.angle_beta   90.00
_cell.angle_gamma   90.00
#
_symmetry.space_group_name_H-M   'P 1'
#
loop_
_entity.id
_entity.type
_entity.pdbx_description
1 polymer ?
#
loop_
_entity_poly.entity_id
_entity_poly.type
_entity_poly.pdbx_seq_one_letter_code
_entity_poly.pdbx_strand_id
1 'polypeptide(L)'
;LAREMYTKVRILCWIMTTPKNHWRKARHIKNTWGNRCNRLIFISTETDNRLPTVKVPAFEGYDTLWGKTREAFRYIYQHHFHEADWFLKADDDSFVILENLRFYLSNFNTSDPFYFGHKFKAYIKSGYMQGGSGYVLSKEALRRFVEIGLENPGKCNDTEWPEDVQIGSICMENLDCKGMDTRDSYGRDRFLPISLETHLTLGIVDDTWLWEMHPSFYPVQKGFDCCSDTAIGFHQLTPNQMYLYYYLIYRVNAYGIQDIRTEIQSKPQLPPDVNLQVKH
;
A
#
# COMPACT_ATOMS: atom_id res chain seq x y z
N LEU A 1 10.51 19.18 7.57
CA LEU A 1 10.41 18.13 6.55
C LEU A 1 9.03 17.46 6.48
N ALA A 2 8.60 16.64 7.47
CA ALA A 2 7.32 15.90 7.35
C ALA A 2 6.08 16.76 7.04
N ARG A 3 5.93 17.93 7.68
CA ARG A 3 4.83 18.88 7.40
C ARG A 3 4.88 19.46 5.99
N GLU A 4 6.08 19.73 5.48
CA GLU A 4 6.30 20.21 4.13
C GLU A 4 5.94 19.12 3.11
N MET A 5 6.40 17.89 3.37
CA MET A 5 6.06 16.71 2.56
C MET A 5 4.57 16.44 2.53
N TYR A 6 3.85 16.64 3.64
CA TYR A 6 2.39 16.52 3.69
C TYR A 6 1.68 17.45 2.68
N THR A 7 2.22 18.64 2.45
CA THR A 7 1.69 19.59 1.46
C THR A 7 2.13 19.28 0.03
N LYS A 8 3.37 18.81 -0.16
CA LYS A 8 3.96 18.53 -1.48
C LYS A 8 3.50 17.20 -2.08
N VAL A 9 3.27 16.19 -1.24
CA VAL A 9 2.91 14.83 -1.64
C VAL A 9 1.56 14.48 -1.02
N ARG A 10 0.49 14.76 -1.76
CA ARG A 10 -0.89 14.58 -1.29
C ARG A 10 -1.36 13.15 -1.54
N ILE A 11 -1.66 12.45 -0.46
CA ILE A 11 -2.04 11.03 -0.49
C ILE A 11 -3.49 10.87 -0.01
N LEU A 12 -4.33 10.29 -0.86
CA LEU A 12 -5.62 9.75 -0.45
C LEU A 12 -5.43 8.29 -0.04
N CYS A 13 -5.83 7.98 1.19
CA CYS A 13 -5.87 6.63 1.71
C CYS A 13 -7.31 6.13 1.64
N TRP A 14 -7.51 5.00 0.96
CA TRP A 14 -8.79 4.31 0.97
C TRP A 14 -8.61 2.93 1.57
N ILE A 15 -9.41 2.66 2.60
CA ILE A 15 -9.29 1.45 3.40
C ILE A 15 -10.41 0.49 3.01
N MET A 16 -10.05 -0.69 2.53
CA MET A 16 -11.00 -1.77 2.28
C MET A 16 -11.49 -2.34 3.62
N THR A 17 -12.80 -2.33 3.87
CA THR A 17 -13.37 -2.91 5.10
C THR A 17 -14.79 -3.41 4.92
N THR A 18 -15.28 -4.19 5.86
CA THR A 18 -16.65 -4.74 5.88
C THR A 18 -17.44 -4.16 7.06
N PRO A 19 -18.79 -4.16 7.04
CA PRO A 19 -19.60 -3.66 8.16
C PRO A 19 -19.24 -4.29 9.51
N LYS A 20 -18.93 -5.59 9.51
CA LYS A 20 -18.49 -6.33 10.72
C LYS A 20 -17.15 -5.81 11.27
N ASN A 21 -16.30 -5.25 10.41
CA ASN A 21 -14.97 -4.77 10.76
C ASN A 21 -14.90 -3.28 11.07
N HIS A 22 -15.97 -2.50 10.85
CA HIS A 22 -16.01 -1.07 11.19
C HIS A 22 -15.52 -0.83 12.63
N TRP A 23 -16.10 -1.56 13.58
CA TRP A 23 -15.73 -1.46 14.99
C TRP A 23 -14.57 -2.37 15.41
N ARG A 24 -14.37 -3.51 14.74
CA ARG A 24 -13.33 -4.47 15.17
C ARG A 24 -11.94 -4.09 14.68
N LYS A 25 -11.83 -3.44 13.53
CA LYS A 25 -10.57 -3.17 12.83
C LYS A 25 -10.47 -1.72 12.34
N ALA A 26 -11.35 -1.29 11.43
CA ALA A 26 -11.22 -0.02 10.70
C ALA A 26 -11.12 1.23 11.60
N ARG A 27 -11.88 1.30 12.71
CA ARG A 27 -11.76 2.42 13.67
C ARG A 27 -10.36 2.63 14.22
N HIS A 28 -9.57 1.56 14.32
CA HIS A 28 -8.25 1.63 14.91
C HIS A 28 -7.27 2.33 13.95
N ILE A 29 -7.48 2.19 12.63
CA ILE A 29 -6.76 2.99 11.61
C ILE A 29 -7.08 4.47 11.78
N LYS A 30 -8.38 4.82 11.88
CA LYS A 30 -8.81 6.21 12.13
C LYS A 30 -8.20 6.80 13.41
N ASN A 31 -8.04 6.00 14.45
CA ASN A 31 -7.50 6.47 15.73
C ASN A 31 -5.96 6.47 15.80
N THR A 32 -5.27 5.94 14.78
CA THR A 32 -3.80 5.83 14.74
C THR A 32 -3.24 6.51 13.48
N TRP A 33 -2.72 5.75 12.52
CA TRP A 33 -1.98 6.25 11.37
C TRP A 33 -2.85 6.94 10.32
N GLY A 34 -4.15 6.63 10.25
CA GLY A 34 -5.07 7.16 9.22
C GLY A 34 -5.19 8.69 9.24
N ASN A 35 -5.03 9.32 10.40
CA ASN A 35 -5.04 10.79 10.53
C ASN A 35 -3.87 11.49 9.82
N ARG A 36 -2.87 10.72 9.36
CA ARG A 36 -1.71 11.24 8.63
C ARG A 36 -1.92 11.29 7.12
N CYS A 37 -3.07 10.80 6.63
CA CYS A 37 -3.46 10.92 5.23
C CYS A 37 -3.94 12.35 4.91
N ASN A 38 -3.90 12.77 3.64
CA ASN A 38 -4.52 14.03 3.22
C ASN A 38 -6.04 13.88 3.14
N ARG A 39 -6.49 12.71 2.69
CA ARG A 39 -7.88 12.28 2.70
C ARG A 39 -7.92 10.82 3.17
N LEU A 40 -8.82 10.50 4.09
CA LEU A 40 -9.04 9.14 4.58
C LEU A 40 -10.50 8.76 4.35
N ILE A 41 -10.72 7.68 3.62
CA ILE A 41 -12.04 7.09 3.38
C ILE A 41 -12.02 5.59 3.67
N PHE A 42 -13.15 5.06 4.11
CA PHE A 42 -13.33 3.62 4.34
C PHE A 42 -14.34 3.08 3.34
N ILE A 43 -13.93 2.17 2.47
CA ILE A 43 -14.82 1.59 1.46
C ILE A 43 -15.55 0.39 2.07
N SER A 44 -16.88 0.44 2.05
CA SER A 44 -17.73 -0.61 2.61
C SER A 44 -19.06 -0.74 1.85
N THR A 45 -19.87 -1.73 2.21
CA THR A 45 -21.24 -1.90 1.66
C THR A 45 -22.32 -1.26 2.54
N GLU A 46 -21.96 -0.79 3.74
CA GLU A 46 -22.84 -0.05 4.64
C GLU A 46 -22.19 1.26 5.10
N THR A 47 -23.03 2.24 5.41
CA THR A 47 -22.62 3.51 6.00
C THR A 47 -22.52 3.40 7.52
N ASP A 48 -21.48 3.97 8.12
CA ASP A 48 -21.35 4.13 9.57
C ASP A 48 -21.02 5.58 9.90
N ASN A 49 -21.91 6.27 10.63
CA ASN A 49 -21.72 7.69 10.98
C ASN A 49 -20.47 7.97 11.86
N ARG A 50 -19.85 6.94 12.44
CA ARG A 50 -18.65 7.05 13.29
C ARG A 50 -17.36 6.97 12.48
N LEU A 51 -17.42 6.51 11.24
CA LEU A 51 -16.30 6.39 10.31
C LEU A 51 -16.62 7.18 9.02
N PRO A 52 -15.64 7.76 8.34
CA PRO A 52 -15.88 8.34 7.01
C PRO A 52 -16.04 7.23 5.96
N THR A 53 -17.11 6.42 6.09
CA THR A 53 -17.41 5.32 5.18
C THR A 53 -18.01 5.83 3.89
N VAL A 54 -17.57 5.27 2.77
CA VAL A 54 -18.21 5.36 1.46
C VAL A 54 -18.87 4.02 1.19
N LYS A 55 -20.19 4.04 1.05
CA LYS A 55 -20.97 2.88 0.63
C LYS A 55 -20.85 2.71 -0.88
N VAL A 56 -20.33 1.57 -1.32
CA VAL A 56 -20.25 1.19 -2.75
C VAL A 56 -21.24 0.05 -3.06
N PRO A 57 -21.78 0.00 -4.30
CA PRO A 57 -22.73 -1.04 -4.71
C PRO A 57 -21.99 -2.35 -5.05
N ALA A 58 -21.50 -3.04 -4.02
CA ALA A 58 -20.77 -4.30 -4.16
C ALA A 58 -21.23 -5.34 -3.13
N PHE A 59 -20.73 -6.57 -3.24
CA PHE A 59 -20.94 -7.62 -2.25
C PHE A 59 -19.77 -7.68 -1.25
N GLU A 60 -20.03 -8.27 -0.08
CA GLU A 60 -19.00 -8.53 0.93
C GLU A 60 -18.51 -9.97 0.82
N GLY A 61 -17.20 -10.16 0.88
CA GLY A 61 -16.57 -11.46 0.79
C GLY A 61 -15.20 -11.37 0.13
N TYR A 62 -14.29 -12.27 0.51
CA TYR A 62 -12.94 -12.33 -0.06
C TYR A 62 -12.98 -12.53 -1.59
N ASP A 63 -13.90 -13.39 -2.05
CA ASP A 63 -14.08 -13.70 -3.47
C ASP A 63 -14.83 -12.61 -4.26
N THR A 64 -15.19 -11.50 -3.62
CA THR A 64 -15.90 -10.35 -4.25
C THR A 64 -15.15 -9.04 -4.09
N LEU A 65 -13.90 -9.10 -3.61
CA LEU A 65 -13.07 -7.93 -3.34
C LEU A 65 -12.73 -7.16 -4.62
N TRP A 66 -12.66 -7.84 -5.76
CA TRP A 66 -12.31 -7.19 -7.02
C TRP A 66 -13.44 -6.27 -7.49
N GLY A 67 -14.69 -6.75 -7.53
CA GLY A 67 -15.84 -5.90 -7.85
C GLY A 67 -15.93 -4.67 -6.93
N LYS A 68 -15.72 -4.86 -5.62
CA LYS A 68 -15.70 -3.76 -4.64
C LYS A 68 -14.57 -2.76 -4.87
N THR A 69 -13.39 -3.22 -5.29
CA THR A 69 -12.23 -2.37 -5.62
C THR A 69 -12.47 -1.54 -6.88
N ARG A 70 -13.11 -2.12 -7.91
CA ARG A 70 -13.50 -1.36 -9.12
C ARG A 70 -14.45 -0.22 -8.76
N GLU A 71 -15.45 -0.48 -7.93
CA GLU A 71 -16.38 0.55 -7.46
C GLU A 71 -15.71 1.58 -6.53
N ALA A 72 -14.76 1.15 -5.70
CA ALA A 72 -13.94 2.06 -4.89
C ALA A 72 -13.18 3.07 -5.76
N PHE A 73 -12.45 2.59 -6.77
CA PHE A 73 -11.68 3.45 -7.65
C PHE A 73 -12.56 4.33 -8.53
N ARG A 74 -13.70 3.81 -9.01
CA ARG A 74 -14.70 4.62 -9.72
C ARG A 74 -15.18 5.80 -8.85
N TYR A 75 -15.53 5.53 -7.59
CA TYR A 75 -15.94 6.57 -6.65
C TYR A 75 -14.83 7.59 -6.38
N ILE A 76 -13.62 7.12 -6.07
CA ILE A 76 -12.46 7.97 -5.77
C ILE A 76 -12.13 8.88 -6.96
N TYR A 77 -12.15 8.32 -8.17
CA TYR A 77 -11.88 9.09 -9.38
C TYR A 77 -12.94 10.18 -9.59
N GLN A 78 -14.22 9.86 -9.42
CA GLN A 78 -15.30 10.83 -9.61
C GLN A 78 -15.33 11.95 -8.56
N HIS A 79 -14.97 11.66 -7.31
CA HIS A 79 -15.19 12.59 -6.19
C HIS A 79 -13.92 13.22 -5.63
N HIS A 80 -12.77 12.53 -5.73
CA HIS A 80 -11.55 12.89 -5.01
C HIS A 80 -10.29 12.93 -5.88
N PHE A 81 -10.38 12.71 -7.19
CA PHE A 81 -9.22 12.68 -8.09
C PHE A 81 -8.35 13.96 -8.04
N HIS A 82 -8.97 15.12 -7.84
CA HIS A 82 -8.26 16.40 -7.76
C HIS A 82 -7.72 16.73 -6.35
N GLU A 83 -8.20 16.03 -5.31
CA GLU A 83 -7.80 16.25 -3.92
C GLU A 83 -6.44 15.63 -3.57
N ALA A 84 -5.98 14.65 -4.35
CA ALA A 84 -4.73 13.94 -4.13
C ALA A 84 -3.93 13.75 -5.43
N ASP A 85 -2.66 13.35 -5.26
CA ASP A 85 -1.75 13.01 -6.35
C ASP A 85 -1.34 11.53 -6.33
N TRP A 86 -1.57 10.87 -5.19
CA TRP A 86 -1.28 9.46 -4.96
C TRP A 86 -2.45 8.79 -4.25
N PHE A 87 -2.76 7.56 -4.63
CA PHE A 87 -3.92 6.81 -4.15
C PHE A 87 -3.47 5.49 -3.53
N LEU A 88 -3.48 5.45 -2.20
CA LEU A 88 -3.07 4.28 -1.40
C LEU A 88 -4.29 3.43 -1.06
N LYS A 89 -4.29 2.19 -1.54
CA LYS A 89 -5.16 1.11 -1.05
C LYS A 89 -4.50 0.47 0.16
N ALA A 90 -5.26 0.22 1.22
CA ALA A 90 -4.84 -0.63 2.33
C ALA A 90 -6.03 -1.42 2.89
N ASP A 91 -5.74 -2.52 3.59
CA ASP A 91 -6.76 -3.31 4.30
C ASP A 91 -6.98 -2.77 5.72
N ASP A 92 -8.06 -3.21 6.37
CA ASP A 92 -8.43 -2.76 7.71
C ASP A 92 -7.53 -3.28 8.85
N ASP A 93 -6.56 -4.13 8.53
CA ASP A 93 -5.49 -4.65 9.40
C ASP A 93 -4.08 -4.28 8.91
N SER A 94 -3.96 -3.21 8.11
CA SER A 94 -2.67 -2.66 7.69
C SER A 94 -2.22 -1.47 8.55
N PHE A 95 -0.91 -1.25 8.63
CA PHE A 95 -0.31 -0.03 9.18
C PHE A 95 0.60 0.62 8.16
N VAL A 96 0.47 1.94 7.96
CA VAL A 96 1.29 2.67 6.99
C VAL A 96 1.98 3.87 7.64
N ILE A 97 3.30 3.96 7.47
CA ILE A 97 4.10 5.12 7.86
C ILE A 97 4.06 6.13 6.70
N LEU A 98 3.07 7.02 6.74
CA LEU A 98 2.79 7.97 5.67
C LEU A 98 3.97 8.93 5.40
N GLU A 99 4.78 9.25 6.40
CA GLU A 99 5.99 10.06 6.24
C GLU A 99 7.03 9.36 5.35
N ASN A 100 7.24 8.06 5.58
CA ASN A 100 8.16 7.25 4.78
C ASN A 100 7.61 7.03 3.36
N LEU A 101 6.29 6.87 3.23
CA LEU A 101 5.66 6.80 1.91
C LEU A 101 5.85 8.11 1.12
N ARG A 102 5.61 9.26 1.75
CA ARG A 102 5.82 10.57 1.09
C ARG A 102 7.26 10.78 0.70
N PHE A 103 8.18 10.41 1.59
CA PHE A 103 9.61 10.46 1.31
C PHE A 103 9.93 9.65 0.04
N TYR A 104 9.52 8.38 -0.02
CA TYR A 104 9.71 7.53 -1.19
C TYR A 104 9.08 8.12 -2.47
N LEU A 105 7.81 8.52 -2.41
CA LEU A 105 7.06 9.01 -3.56
C LEU A 105 7.56 10.35 -4.11
N SER A 106 8.29 11.14 -3.32
CA SER A 106 8.81 12.45 -3.77
C SER A 106 9.84 12.38 -4.90
N ASN A 107 10.33 11.18 -5.20
CA ASN A 107 11.24 10.93 -6.33
C ASN A 107 10.53 10.76 -7.68
N PHE A 108 9.19 10.73 -7.71
CA PHE A 108 8.43 10.33 -8.90
C PHE A 108 7.47 11.42 -9.36
N ASN A 109 7.29 11.51 -10.67
CA ASN A 109 6.28 12.37 -11.27
C ASN A 109 4.92 11.65 -11.26
N THR A 110 3.89 12.32 -10.75
CA THR A 110 2.53 11.75 -10.66
C THR A 110 1.84 11.61 -12.01
N SER A 111 2.38 12.26 -13.05
CA SER A 111 1.92 12.18 -14.44
C SER A 111 2.39 10.93 -15.16
N ASP A 112 3.31 10.17 -14.56
CA ASP A 112 3.75 8.88 -15.07
C ASP A 112 2.92 7.76 -14.40
N PRO A 113 2.59 6.67 -15.12
CA PRO A 113 1.69 5.62 -14.63
C PRO A 113 2.44 4.62 -13.73
N PHE A 114 2.61 4.94 -12.45
CA PHE A 114 3.33 4.08 -11.49
C PHE A 114 2.39 3.28 -10.59
N TYR A 115 2.85 2.06 -10.26
CA TYR A 115 2.23 1.12 -9.35
C TYR A 115 3.27 0.61 -8.35
N PHE A 116 3.04 0.80 -7.05
CA PHE A 116 3.99 0.47 -5.98
C PHE A 116 3.37 -0.44 -4.92
N GLY A 117 4.17 -1.32 -4.32
CA GLY A 117 3.79 -2.14 -3.17
C GLY A 117 4.78 -3.29 -2.95
N HIS A 118 4.35 -4.35 -2.26
CA HIS A 118 5.13 -5.60 -2.13
C HIS A 118 4.90 -6.50 -3.34
N LYS A 119 5.94 -6.77 -4.12
CA LYS A 119 5.79 -7.47 -5.40
C LYS A 119 5.88 -9.00 -5.23
N PHE A 120 4.78 -9.69 -5.50
CA PHE A 120 4.74 -11.16 -5.61
C PHE A 120 4.87 -11.62 -7.06
N LYS A 121 5.32 -12.87 -7.27
CA LYS A 121 5.43 -13.51 -8.60
C LYS A 121 4.62 -14.80 -8.75
N ALA A 122 3.76 -15.11 -7.78
CA ALA A 122 3.07 -16.40 -7.71
C ALA A 122 2.20 -16.72 -8.94
N TYR A 123 1.52 -15.70 -9.48
CA TYR A 123 0.51 -15.89 -10.54
C TYR A 123 0.87 -15.20 -11.86
N ILE A 124 1.84 -14.29 -11.85
CA ILE A 124 2.12 -13.39 -12.97
C ILE A 124 3.62 -13.27 -13.16
N LYS A 125 4.08 -13.42 -14.41
CA LYS A 125 5.49 -13.35 -14.75
C LYS A 125 6.10 -11.98 -14.46
N SER A 126 5.37 -10.89 -14.71
CA SER A 126 5.84 -9.55 -14.39
C SER A 126 5.64 -9.16 -12.92
N GLY A 127 4.83 -9.94 -12.19
CA GLY A 127 4.48 -9.76 -10.78
C GLY A 127 3.27 -8.88 -10.53
N TYR A 128 2.78 -8.87 -9.28
CA TYR A 128 1.69 -7.99 -8.79
C TYR A 128 2.04 -7.45 -7.41
N MET A 129 1.48 -6.30 -7.04
CA MET A 129 1.61 -5.78 -5.69
C MET A 129 0.54 -6.39 -4.80
N GLN A 130 0.93 -6.93 -3.65
CA GLN A 130 0.01 -7.48 -2.67
C GLN A 130 -0.98 -6.41 -2.16
N GLY A 131 -2.25 -6.79 -2.07
CA GLY A 131 -3.31 -5.92 -1.55
C GLY A 131 -3.20 -5.58 -0.05
N GLY A 132 -2.66 -6.51 0.76
CA GLY A 132 -2.67 -6.45 2.22
C GLY A 132 -1.77 -5.37 2.81
N SER A 133 -0.46 -5.41 2.54
CA SER A 133 0.48 -4.35 2.98
C SER A 133 0.20 -2.98 2.35
N GLY A 134 -0.67 -2.97 1.36
CA GLY A 134 -1.13 -1.82 0.62
C GLY A 134 -0.35 -1.61 -0.66
N TYR A 135 -0.99 -0.98 -1.62
CA TYR A 135 -0.37 -0.57 -2.87
C TYR A 135 -0.77 0.86 -3.24
N VAL A 136 0.06 1.51 -4.02
CA VAL A 136 -0.11 2.92 -4.39
C VAL A 136 -0.17 3.07 -5.90
N LEU A 137 -1.19 3.78 -6.37
CA LEU A 137 -1.30 4.24 -7.75
C LEU A 137 -0.91 5.71 -7.85
N SER A 138 -0.15 6.06 -8.89
CA SER A 138 -0.01 7.45 -9.30
C SER A 138 -1.32 8.01 -9.83
N LYS A 139 -1.39 9.34 -9.93
CA LYS A 139 -2.53 10.03 -10.54
C LYS A 139 -2.82 9.55 -11.96
N GLU A 140 -1.80 9.40 -12.78
CA GLU A 140 -1.96 8.89 -14.14
C GLU A 140 -2.38 7.41 -14.16
N ALA A 141 -1.84 6.57 -13.28
CA ALA A 141 -2.24 5.16 -13.19
C ALA A 141 -3.73 5.02 -12.83
N LEU A 142 -4.23 5.79 -11.86
CA LEU A 142 -5.66 5.81 -11.52
C LEU A 142 -6.52 6.31 -12.68
N ARG A 143 -6.10 7.37 -13.38
CA ARG A 143 -6.83 7.90 -14.54
C ARG A 143 -6.99 6.83 -15.62
N ARG A 144 -5.89 6.17 -16.00
CA ARG A 144 -5.92 5.07 -16.98
C ARG A 144 -6.78 3.90 -16.51
N PHE A 145 -6.68 3.53 -15.24
CA PHE A 145 -7.48 2.46 -14.65
C PHE A 145 -8.98 2.72 -14.86
N VAL A 146 -9.45 3.92 -14.52
CA VAL A 146 -10.89 4.23 -14.60
C VAL A 146 -11.33 4.54 -16.03
N GLU A 147 -10.65 5.44 -16.73
CA GLU A 147 -11.10 5.91 -18.06
C GLU A 147 -10.88 4.88 -19.18
N ILE A 148 -9.85 4.05 -19.06
CA ILE A 148 -9.47 3.08 -20.10
C ILE A 148 -9.74 1.66 -19.61
N GLY A 149 -9.31 1.31 -18.40
CA GLY A 149 -9.45 -0.04 -17.86
C GLY A 149 -10.90 -0.43 -17.65
N LEU A 150 -11.61 0.28 -16.78
CA LEU A 150 -12.97 -0.09 -16.38
C LEU A 150 -14.01 0.01 -17.50
N GLU A 151 -13.77 0.88 -18.50
CA GLU A 151 -14.66 1.06 -19.65
C GLU A 151 -14.36 0.07 -20.80
N ASN A 152 -13.25 -0.67 -20.74
CA ASN A 152 -12.89 -1.67 -21.74
C ASN A 152 -12.71 -3.06 -21.10
N PRO A 153 -13.67 -3.98 -21.25
CA PRO A 153 -13.59 -5.34 -20.67
C PRO A 153 -12.32 -6.13 -21.07
N GLY A 154 -11.74 -5.83 -22.24
CA GLY A 154 -10.49 -6.44 -22.71
C GLY A 154 -9.22 -5.88 -22.05
N LYS A 155 -9.31 -4.78 -21.29
CA LYS A 155 -8.18 -4.17 -20.56
C LYS A 155 -8.22 -4.49 -19.07
N CYS A 156 -9.41 -4.45 -18.47
CA CYS A 156 -9.64 -4.90 -17.10
C CYS A 156 -10.82 -5.87 -17.09
N ASN A 157 -10.57 -7.12 -16.70
CA ASN A 157 -11.61 -8.13 -16.57
C ASN A 157 -12.54 -7.78 -15.40
N ASP A 158 -13.83 -8.07 -15.52
CA ASP A 158 -14.83 -7.96 -14.45
C ASP A 158 -15.07 -9.28 -13.70
N THR A 159 -14.49 -10.38 -14.16
CA THR A 159 -14.55 -11.69 -13.50
C THR A 159 -13.91 -11.62 -12.11
N GLU A 160 -14.51 -12.27 -11.12
CA GLU A 160 -13.93 -12.31 -9.77
C GLU A 160 -12.72 -13.25 -9.70
N TRP A 161 -11.63 -12.74 -9.14
CA TRP A 161 -10.37 -13.42 -8.81
C TRP A 161 -9.67 -12.58 -7.73
N PRO A 162 -8.61 -13.04 -7.02
CA PRO A 162 -7.94 -12.22 -6.01
C PRO A 162 -7.63 -10.82 -6.52
N GLU A 163 -8.09 -9.84 -5.76
CA GLU A 163 -8.15 -8.43 -6.13
C GLU A 163 -6.79 -7.89 -6.57
N ASP A 164 -5.74 -8.22 -5.81
CA ASP A 164 -4.38 -7.80 -6.04
C ASP A 164 -3.76 -8.41 -7.32
N VAL A 165 -4.16 -9.64 -7.64
CA VAL A 165 -3.81 -10.28 -8.92
C VAL A 165 -4.55 -9.63 -10.08
N GLN A 166 -5.84 -9.31 -9.93
CA GLN A 166 -6.65 -8.68 -10.99
C GLN A 166 -6.14 -7.29 -11.36
N ILE A 167 -5.92 -6.45 -10.34
CA ILE A 167 -5.37 -5.12 -10.58
C ILE A 167 -3.96 -5.22 -11.18
N GLY A 168 -3.11 -6.14 -10.70
CA GLY A 168 -1.75 -6.30 -11.20
C GLY A 168 -1.65 -6.86 -12.62
N SER A 169 -2.15 -8.08 -12.85
CA SER A 169 -1.95 -8.81 -14.12
C SER A 169 -2.77 -8.25 -15.26
N ILE A 170 -4.03 -7.94 -15.00
CA ILE A 170 -4.95 -7.63 -16.09
C ILE A 170 -4.94 -6.14 -16.30
N CYS A 171 -5.12 -5.35 -15.24
CA CYS A 171 -5.23 -3.92 -15.41
C CYS A 171 -3.88 -3.21 -15.59
N MET A 172 -3.00 -3.27 -14.59
CA MET A 172 -1.79 -2.45 -14.61
C MET A 172 -0.87 -2.81 -15.78
N GLU A 173 -0.71 -4.09 -16.12
CA GLU A 173 0.04 -4.50 -17.32
C GLU A 173 -0.61 -3.98 -18.62
N ASN A 174 -1.91 -4.22 -18.84
CA ASN A 174 -2.57 -3.85 -20.10
C ASN A 174 -2.74 -2.33 -20.31
N LEU A 175 -2.58 -1.55 -19.23
CA LEU A 175 -2.66 -0.09 -19.21
C LEU A 175 -1.28 0.58 -19.20
N ASP A 176 -0.21 -0.20 -19.40
CA ASP A 176 1.17 0.25 -19.40
C ASP A 176 1.55 0.98 -18.09
N CYS A 177 0.99 0.53 -16.97
CA CYS A 177 1.34 1.00 -15.63
C CYS A 177 2.53 0.20 -15.08
N LYS A 178 3.56 0.91 -14.65
CA LYS A 178 4.84 0.31 -14.24
C LYS A 178 4.81 -0.13 -12.78
N GLY A 179 4.91 -1.44 -12.55
CA GLY A 179 5.13 -2.02 -11.23
C GLY A 179 6.59 -1.92 -10.79
N MET A 180 6.88 -1.03 -9.84
CA MET A 180 8.24 -0.65 -9.44
C MET A 180 8.81 -1.49 -8.27
N ASP A 181 10.14 -1.67 -8.22
CA ASP A 181 10.83 -2.23 -7.04
C ASP A 181 10.81 -1.21 -5.88
N THR A 182 10.07 -1.53 -4.82
CA THR A 182 9.96 -0.63 -3.66
C THR A 182 11.06 -0.83 -2.62
N ARG A 183 11.94 -1.81 -2.80
CA ARG A 183 13.01 -2.09 -1.84
C ARG A 183 14.02 -0.95 -1.77
N ASP A 184 14.75 -0.90 -0.67
CA ASP A 184 15.81 0.08 -0.50
C ASP A 184 17.11 -0.35 -1.20
N SER A 185 18.16 0.47 -1.13
CA SER A 185 19.43 0.20 -1.84
C SER A 185 20.15 -1.07 -1.36
N TYR A 186 19.78 -1.59 -0.18
CA TYR A 186 20.30 -2.84 0.38
C TYR A 186 19.40 -4.04 0.03
N GLY A 187 18.33 -3.81 -0.73
CA GLY A 187 17.36 -4.83 -1.11
C GLY A 187 16.41 -5.22 0.02
N ARG A 188 16.20 -4.35 1.01
CA ARG A 188 15.29 -4.57 2.14
C ARG A 188 13.89 -4.05 1.83
N ASP A 189 12.86 -4.76 2.30
CA ASP A 189 11.47 -4.47 1.96
C ASP A 189 10.95 -3.20 2.65
N ARG A 190 10.14 -2.43 1.89
CA ARG A 190 9.38 -1.29 2.43
C ARG A 190 7.91 -1.63 2.65
N PHE A 191 7.34 -2.50 1.84
CA PHE A 191 5.98 -3.01 2.04
C PHE A 191 6.12 -4.44 2.52
N LEU A 192 5.77 -4.70 3.77
CA LEU A 192 5.93 -6.00 4.40
C LEU A 192 4.58 -6.73 4.34
N PRO A 193 4.50 -7.90 3.68
CA PRO A 193 3.23 -8.57 3.45
C PRO A 193 2.62 -9.25 4.68
N ILE A 194 3.30 -9.14 5.83
CA ILE A 194 2.99 -9.71 7.14
C ILE A 194 3.40 -8.74 8.25
N SER A 195 3.10 -9.11 9.49
CA SER A 195 3.51 -8.33 10.66
C SER A 195 5.04 -8.22 10.74
N LEU A 196 5.56 -7.10 11.27
CA LEU A 196 7.00 -6.91 11.46
C LEU A 196 7.58 -7.97 12.40
N GLU A 197 6.82 -8.39 13.41
CA GLU A 197 7.23 -9.44 14.36
C GLU A 197 7.53 -10.74 13.62
N THR A 198 6.58 -11.22 12.81
CA THR A 198 6.77 -12.42 11.98
C THR A 198 7.95 -12.25 11.03
N HIS A 199 8.04 -11.11 10.35
CA HIS A 199 9.08 -10.83 9.36
C HIS A 199 10.50 -10.82 9.95
N LEU A 200 10.67 -10.22 11.13
CA LEU A 200 11.94 -10.22 11.88
C LEU A 200 12.35 -11.62 12.34
N THR A 201 11.38 -12.48 12.63
CA THR A 201 11.63 -13.85 13.11
C THR A 201 11.71 -14.90 12.01
N LEU A 202 11.65 -14.51 10.73
CA LEU A 202 11.72 -15.44 9.61
C LEU A 202 13.01 -16.26 9.63
N GLY A 203 12.87 -17.59 9.65
CA GLY A 203 13.99 -18.53 9.73
C GLY A 203 14.60 -18.70 11.13
N ILE A 204 14.08 -17.97 12.12
CA ILE A 204 14.30 -18.25 13.55
C ILE A 204 13.13 -19.10 14.06
N VAL A 205 11.91 -18.72 13.66
CA VAL A 205 10.68 -19.49 13.83
C VAL A 205 10.38 -20.17 12.50
N ASP A 206 9.96 -21.44 12.55
CA ASP A 206 9.63 -22.27 11.37
C ASP A 206 8.27 -21.88 10.80
N ASP A 207 8.20 -20.65 10.29
CA ASP A 207 6.99 -20.04 9.70
C ASP A 207 7.34 -19.50 8.30
N THR A 208 7.39 -20.41 7.32
CA THR A 208 7.74 -20.14 5.91
C THR A 208 6.53 -20.18 4.97
N TRP A 209 5.32 -20.49 5.47
CA TRP A 209 4.17 -20.80 4.61
C TRP A 209 3.87 -19.70 3.59
N LEU A 210 3.99 -18.43 3.98
CA LEU A 210 3.69 -17.32 3.07
C LEU A 210 4.67 -17.27 1.90
N TRP A 211 5.95 -17.51 2.16
CA TRP A 211 6.98 -17.46 1.12
C TRP A 211 6.96 -18.68 0.22
N GLU A 212 6.43 -19.79 0.71
CA GLU A 212 6.17 -21.00 -0.07
C GLU A 212 4.93 -20.86 -0.95
N MET A 213 3.82 -20.34 -0.41
CA MET A 213 2.57 -20.17 -1.14
C MET A 213 2.59 -18.94 -2.08
N HIS A 214 3.22 -17.86 -1.66
CA HIS A 214 3.27 -16.58 -2.36
C HIS A 214 4.73 -16.11 -2.47
N PRO A 215 5.52 -16.67 -3.41
CA PRO A 215 6.91 -16.29 -3.55
C PRO A 215 7.04 -14.80 -3.91
N SER A 216 7.85 -14.07 -3.14
CA SER A 216 8.28 -12.71 -3.48
C SER A 216 8.94 -12.69 -4.85
N PHE A 217 8.69 -11.62 -5.59
CA PHE A 217 9.35 -11.38 -6.86
C PHE A 217 10.87 -11.28 -6.66
N TYR A 218 11.27 -10.51 -5.64
CA TYR A 218 12.65 -10.30 -5.23
C TYR A 218 13.03 -11.12 -3.98
N PRO A 219 14.33 -11.40 -3.74
CA PRO A 219 14.77 -12.06 -2.52
C PRO A 219 14.44 -11.25 -1.26
N VAL A 220 13.94 -11.94 -0.24
CA VAL A 220 13.58 -11.37 1.07
C VAL A 220 14.77 -11.54 2.02
N GLN A 221 15.16 -10.47 2.70
CA GLN A 221 16.20 -10.49 3.73
C GLN A 221 15.62 -10.98 5.07
N LYS A 222 16.46 -11.53 5.96
CA LYS A 222 16.03 -12.13 7.24
C LYS A 222 16.52 -11.34 8.44
N GLY A 223 15.90 -11.55 9.60
CA GLY A 223 16.32 -10.89 10.84
C GLY A 223 16.14 -9.39 10.77
N PHE A 224 16.99 -8.62 11.45
CA PHE A 224 16.95 -7.16 11.43
C PHE A 224 17.27 -6.54 10.07
N ASP A 225 17.86 -7.30 9.15
CA ASP A 225 18.14 -6.84 7.78
C ASP A 225 16.95 -7.02 6.83
N CYS A 226 15.82 -7.61 7.28
CA CYS A 226 14.60 -7.77 6.46
C CYS A 226 14.08 -6.46 5.88
N CYS A 227 14.23 -5.40 6.65
CA CYS A 227 13.29 -4.31 6.66
C CYS A 227 14.04 -3.01 6.47
N SER A 228 13.57 -2.17 5.55
CA SER A 228 14.18 -0.86 5.35
C SER A 228 14.01 0.02 6.58
N ASP A 229 15.02 0.84 6.90
CA ASP A 229 14.92 1.88 7.94
C ASP A 229 13.84 2.92 7.61
N THR A 230 13.38 2.92 6.35
CA THR A 230 12.28 3.74 5.85
C THR A 230 11.15 2.86 5.31
N ALA A 231 10.86 1.75 6.01
CA ALA A 231 9.70 0.89 5.75
C ALA A 231 8.40 1.68 5.77
N ILE A 232 7.44 1.23 4.97
CA ILE A 232 6.21 1.95 4.62
C ILE A 232 4.98 1.23 5.13
N GLY A 233 4.74 -0.01 4.68
CA GLY A 233 3.49 -0.73 4.90
C GLY A 233 3.70 -2.03 5.65
N PHE A 234 2.77 -2.41 6.51
CA PHE A 234 2.77 -3.64 7.30
C PHE A 234 1.36 -4.26 7.27
N HIS A 235 1.25 -5.58 7.21
CA HIS A 235 -0.04 -6.28 7.11
C HIS A 235 -0.28 -7.29 8.24
N GLN A 236 -1.52 -7.77 8.38
CA GLN A 236 -1.95 -8.75 9.38
C GLN A 236 -1.79 -8.27 10.83
N LEU A 237 -1.98 -6.97 11.09
CA LEU A 237 -1.92 -6.44 12.45
C LEU A 237 -3.25 -6.66 13.17
N THR A 238 -3.15 -7.14 14.40
CA THR A 238 -4.24 -7.00 15.38
C THR A 238 -4.44 -5.53 15.76
N PRO A 239 -5.62 -5.14 16.28
CA PRO A 239 -5.83 -3.80 16.83
C PRO A 239 -4.76 -3.40 17.85
N ASN A 240 -4.37 -4.30 18.75
CA ASN A 240 -3.36 -4.01 19.78
C ASN A 240 -1.99 -3.71 19.16
N GLN A 241 -1.58 -4.51 18.17
CA GLN A 241 -0.33 -4.26 17.42
C GLN A 241 -0.35 -2.90 16.71
N MET A 242 -1.50 -2.48 16.17
CA MET A 242 -1.63 -1.17 15.53
C MET A 242 -1.33 -0.01 16.48
N TYR A 243 -1.80 -0.06 17.73
CA TYR A 243 -1.45 0.95 18.76
C TYR A 243 0.00 0.82 19.23
N LEU A 244 0.51 -0.42 19.36
CA LEU A 244 1.91 -0.65 19.71
C LEU A 244 2.84 -0.02 18.67
N TYR A 245 2.61 -0.26 17.38
CA TYR A 245 3.39 0.32 16.29
C TYR A 245 3.28 1.84 16.32
N TYR A 246 2.07 2.38 16.51
CA TYR A 246 1.87 3.82 16.64
C TYR A 246 2.67 4.43 17.80
N TYR A 247 2.69 3.76 18.96
CA TYR A 247 3.44 4.22 20.12
C TYR A 247 4.95 4.18 19.89
N LEU A 248 5.46 3.06 19.35
CA LEU A 248 6.89 2.87 19.07
C LEU A 248 7.41 3.85 18.01
N ILE A 249 6.60 4.18 17.01
CA ILE A 249 7.01 5.05 15.90
C ILE A 249 6.82 6.54 16.24
N TYR A 250 5.71 6.90 16.89
CA TYR A 250 5.29 8.32 17.00
C TYR A 250 5.22 8.87 18.42
N ARG A 251 5.50 8.08 19.47
CA ARG A 251 5.34 8.54 20.86
C ARG A 251 6.62 8.39 21.68
N VAL A 252 7.20 7.21 21.70
CA VAL A 252 8.39 6.92 22.52
C VAL A 252 9.67 7.34 21.80
N ASN A 253 10.60 7.93 22.54
CA ASN A 253 11.96 8.19 22.08
C ASN A 253 12.92 7.80 23.21
N ALA A 254 13.94 7.02 22.90
CA ALA A 254 15.00 6.69 23.86
C ALA A 254 15.94 7.89 24.01
N TYR A 255 16.02 8.44 25.22
CA TYR A 255 16.86 9.61 25.48
C TYR A 255 18.35 9.27 25.31
N GLY A 256 19.11 10.16 24.66
CA GLY A 256 20.57 10.05 24.52
C GLY A 256 21.07 9.18 23.37
N ILE A 257 20.18 8.53 22.61
CA ILE A 257 20.54 7.87 21.35
C ILE A 257 20.41 8.91 20.24
N GLN A 258 21.53 9.28 19.61
CA GLN A 258 21.54 10.15 18.43
C GLN A 258 20.85 9.39 17.29
N ASP A 259 19.73 9.94 16.83
CA ASP A 259 18.75 9.23 16.02
C ASP A 259 19.36 8.84 14.65
N ILE A 260 19.26 7.59 14.20
CA ILE A 260 19.48 7.24 12.77
C ILE A 260 18.60 8.15 11.88
N ARG A 261 17.48 8.63 12.41
CA ARG A 261 16.60 9.64 11.79
C ARG A 261 17.28 10.98 11.49
N THR A 262 18.38 11.35 12.15
CA THR A 262 19.20 12.52 11.79
C THR A 262 20.12 12.27 10.58
N GLU A 263 20.46 11.01 10.26
CA GLU A 263 21.24 10.65 9.06
C GLU A 263 20.35 10.42 7.83
N ILE A 264 19.08 10.02 8.01
CA ILE A 264 18.05 9.96 6.95
C ILE A 264 17.54 11.37 6.57
N GLN A 265 18.46 12.35 6.52
CA GLN A 265 18.25 13.67 5.91
C GLN A 265 18.66 13.70 4.44
N SER A 266 19.31 12.63 3.95
CA SER A 266 19.67 12.49 2.53
C SER A 266 18.44 12.19 1.67
N LYS A 267 18.56 12.45 0.35
CA LYS A 267 17.50 12.24 -0.63
C LYS A 267 16.92 10.83 -0.54
N PRO A 268 15.63 10.64 -0.84
CA PRO A 268 15.04 9.31 -0.81
C PRO A 268 15.77 8.38 -1.76
N GLN A 269 16.10 7.19 -1.27
CA GLN A 269 16.74 6.18 -2.10
C GLN A 269 15.80 5.81 -3.24
N LEU A 270 16.31 5.91 -4.47
CA LEU A 270 15.55 5.48 -5.64
C LEU A 270 15.41 3.96 -5.65
N PRO A 271 14.37 3.42 -6.30
CA PRO A 271 14.27 2.01 -6.60
C PRO A 271 15.56 1.43 -7.17
N PRO A 272 15.95 0.21 -6.79
CA PRO A 272 17.08 -0.49 -7.40
C PRO A 272 16.96 -0.60 -8.93
N ASP A 273 15.74 -0.63 -9.47
CA ASP A 273 15.43 -0.76 -10.89
C ASP A 273 15.27 0.58 -11.64
N VAL A 274 15.43 1.73 -10.96
CA VAL A 274 15.20 3.06 -11.56
C VAL A 274 16.09 3.34 -12.78
N ASN A 275 17.34 2.86 -12.76
CA ASN A 275 18.36 3.13 -13.78
C ASN A 275 18.43 2.04 -14.86
N LEU A 276 17.75 0.90 -14.66
CA LEU A 276 17.67 -0.17 -15.67
C LEU A 276 16.79 0.23 -16.86
N GLN A 277 16.17 1.41 -16.82
CA GLN A 277 15.15 1.86 -17.78
C GLN A 277 15.53 3.07 -18.63
N VAL A 278 16.77 3.58 -18.58
CA VAL A 278 17.28 4.54 -19.60
C VAL A 278 17.90 3.75 -20.76
N LYS A 279 17.06 3.01 -21.49
CA LYS A 279 17.36 2.61 -22.87
C LYS A 279 16.07 2.80 -23.67
N HIS A 280 16.11 3.83 -24.51
CA HIS A 280 15.09 4.14 -25.52
C HIS A 280 14.86 2.97 -26.46
#